data_AF-A0AAJ6YM94-F1
#
_entry.id   AF-A0AAJ6YM94-F1
#
_cell.length_a   1.000
_cell.length_b   1.000
_cell.length_c   1.000
_cell.angle_alpha   90.00
_cell.angle_beta   90.00
_cell.angle_gamma   90.00
#
_symmetry.space_group_name_H-M   'P 1'
#
loop_
_entity.id
_entity.type
_entity.pdbx_description
1 polymer ?
#
loop_
_entity_poly.entity_id
_entity_poly.type
_entity_poly.pdbx_seq_one_letter_code
_entity_poly.pdbx_strand_id
1 'polypeptide(L)'
;MRYHRCTLIKLKSKRCLVCQSLYEMANIENKRVGSNSSTTYGRVLNIGLDKMKVTYCTDVDKSVITYNFEKRGWKQVGPEEDWNFYWAATISCRNIFSIETGYRMGDNQTINHFPNHYELTRKDLLVKNIKRYRKDLEREGSPLAERGDGPGKYLYLDFIPVTFVLPADYNMFVEEYRKSPQSTWIMKPCGKSQGAGIFLINKLSKLKKWSREARNPFNPNLTKESYVISRYIDNPLLIGGKKFDLRLYVLITSFRPLKAYLFKLGFCRFCTVKYDTSIQELDNMYVHLTNVSVQKHGDEYNSLHGGKLSVQNLRLYLESTRGKAVTEKLFSNITWCIVHSLRAVAPVMANDRHCFECYGYDIIIDNKLKPWLIEVNASPSLTSTTVNDRILKYKLIDNIISVVLPPDGIPDVRWNKCPTREAMGNFELLIDEELATQDEKENPGRYKNSLNKWK
;
A
#
# COMPACT_ATOMS: atom_id res chain seq x y z
N MET A 1 -7.12 18.35 62.16
CA MET A 1 -6.72 19.76 62.37
C MET A 1 -5.31 19.97 61.80
N ARG A 2 -5.09 21.12 61.17
CA ARG A 2 -3.81 21.72 60.68
C ARG A 2 -3.42 21.53 59.20
N TYR A 3 -3.94 22.47 58.41
CA TYR A 3 -3.30 23.31 57.39
C TYR A 3 -1.76 23.27 57.19
N HIS A 4 -1.32 23.30 55.92
CA HIS A 4 -0.33 24.25 55.34
C HIS A 4 -0.30 24.09 53.78
N ARG A 5 -0.80 25.07 53.01
CA ARG A 5 -0.12 26.25 52.39
C ARG A 5 0.92 25.97 51.29
N CYS A 6 0.43 26.09 50.06
CA CYS A 6 0.95 26.74 48.84
C CYS A 6 2.38 27.34 48.84
N THR A 7 3.17 27.02 47.80
CA THR A 7 4.15 27.94 47.19
C THR A 7 4.28 27.66 45.67
N LEU A 8 3.90 28.64 44.85
CA LEU A 8 4.23 28.73 43.42
C LEU A 8 5.72 29.04 43.24
N ILE A 9 6.39 28.37 42.30
CA ILE A 9 7.67 28.83 41.73
C ILE A 9 7.57 28.89 40.20
N LYS A 10 7.65 30.11 39.66
CA LYS A 10 7.93 30.41 38.25
C LYS A 10 9.40 30.11 37.95
N LEU A 11 9.69 29.36 36.90
CA LEU A 11 11.00 29.36 36.25
C LEU A 11 10.86 29.64 34.75
N LYS A 12 11.40 30.80 34.36
CA LYS A 12 11.59 31.26 32.98
C LYS A 12 12.72 30.47 32.31
N SER A 13 12.59 30.31 30.99
CA SER A 13 13.68 30.35 30.00
C SER A 13 14.84 29.33 30.13
N LYS A 14 14.75 28.24 29.36
CA LYS A 14 15.94 27.64 28.72
C LYS A 14 15.62 27.34 27.25
N ARG A 15 16.16 28.17 26.35
CA ARG A 15 16.26 27.90 24.91
C ARG A 15 17.09 26.63 24.72
N CYS A 16 16.56 25.69 23.95
CA CYS A 16 17.22 24.42 23.64
C CYS A 16 18.23 24.64 22.48
N LEU A 17 19.48 24.26 22.72
CA LEU A 17 20.69 24.42 21.88
C LEU A 17 20.68 23.62 20.55
N VAL A 18 19.52 23.17 20.07
CA VAL A 18 19.39 22.39 18.81
C VAL A 18 19.02 23.28 17.61
N CYS A 19 18.54 24.50 17.85
CA CYS A 19 18.11 25.41 16.77
C CYS A 19 19.22 26.32 16.21
N GLN A 20 20.45 26.25 16.74
CA GLN A 20 21.53 27.18 16.35
C GLN A 20 22.54 26.57 15.36
N SER A 21 22.64 25.23 15.25
CA SER A 21 23.55 24.57 14.30
C SER A 21 23.02 24.49 12.87
N LEU A 22 21.72 24.72 12.65
CA LEU A 22 21.10 24.67 11.32
C LEU A 22 21.10 26.03 10.60
N TYR A 23 21.46 27.12 11.28
CA TYR A 23 21.50 28.46 10.70
C TYR A 23 22.91 28.89 10.25
N GLU A 24 23.97 28.28 10.79
CA GLU A 24 25.37 28.62 10.46
C GLU A 24 25.97 27.84 9.28
N MET A 25 25.33 26.74 8.83
CA MET A 25 25.78 26.01 7.63
C MET A 25 25.27 26.58 6.30
N ALA A 26 24.41 27.61 6.32
CA ALA A 26 23.79 28.18 5.12
C ALA A 26 24.50 29.43 4.56
N ASN A 27 25.65 29.85 5.11
CA ASN A 27 26.29 31.14 4.76
C ASN A 27 27.78 31.08 4.38
N ILE A 28 28.30 29.93 3.97
CA ILE A 28 29.66 29.83 3.43
C ILE A 28 29.59 29.24 2.02
N GLU A 29 29.21 30.07 1.05
CA GLU A 29 29.64 29.96 -0.36
C GLU A 29 29.20 31.22 -1.12
N ASN A 30 29.90 32.33 -0.86
CA ASN A 30 29.91 33.49 -1.75
C ASN A 30 31.17 34.31 -1.49
N LYS A 31 32.28 33.91 -2.12
CA LYS A 31 33.42 34.81 -2.36
C LYS A 31 33.86 34.67 -3.81
N ARG A 32 33.49 35.68 -4.60
CA ARG A 32 34.08 35.99 -5.91
C ARG A 32 35.58 36.25 -5.75
N VAL A 33 36.39 35.64 -6.60
CA VAL A 33 37.72 36.16 -6.96
C VAL A 33 37.75 36.21 -8.48
N GLY A 34 37.94 37.42 -9.02
CA GLY A 34 38.19 37.62 -10.43
C GLY A 34 39.69 37.57 -10.72
N SER A 35 40.04 37.01 -11.87
CA SER A 35 41.28 37.34 -12.57
C SER A 35 41.09 37.08 -14.07
N ASN A 36 41.45 38.09 -14.86
CA ASN A 36 41.55 38.03 -16.32
C ASN A 36 42.84 37.30 -16.72
N SER A 37 42.75 36.38 -17.67
CA SER A 37 43.79 36.23 -18.70
C SER A 37 43.24 35.49 -19.92
N SER A 38 43.42 36.13 -21.07
CA SER A 38 43.08 35.66 -22.41
C SER A 38 44.18 34.76 -22.97
N THR A 39 43.86 33.56 -23.46
CA THR A 39 44.54 33.02 -24.66
C THR A 39 43.69 31.96 -25.37
N THR A 40 43.67 32.10 -26.69
CA THR A 40 42.94 31.38 -27.73
C THR A 40 43.41 29.93 -27.89
N TYR A 41 42.49 28.99 -28.14
CA TYR A 41 42.50 27.93 -29.16
C TYR A 41 41.65 26.72 -28.72
N GLY A 42 40.63 26.39 -29.53
CA GLY A 42 39.79 25.20 -29.36
C GLY A 42 38.31 25.56 -29.30
N ARG A 43 37.61 25.51 -30.44
CA ARG A 43 36.14 25.53 -30.48
C ARG A 43 35.62 24.23 -29.84
N VAL A 44 35.45 24.26 -28.52
CA VAL A 44 34.49 23.38 -27.86
C VAL A 44 33.14 24.06 -28.05
N LEU A 45 32.23 23.40 -28.77
CA LEU A 45 30.82 23.76 -28.79
C LEU A 45 30.33 23.73 -27.34
N ASN A 46 30.30 24.91 -26.71
CA ASN A 46 29.61 25.14 -25.46
C ASN A 46 28.12 25.11 -25.78
N ILE A 47 27.58 23.91 -25.97
CA ILE A 47 26.15 23.67 -25.82
C ILE A 47 25.92 23.90 -24.33
N GLY A 48 25.41 25.08 -23.98
CA GLY A 48 24.92 25.32 -22.63
C GLY A 48 23.99 24.18 -22.28
N LEU A 49 24.35 23.40 -21.25
CA LEU A 49 23.43 22.48 -20.60
C LEU A 49 22.35 23.32 -19.93
N ASP A 50 21.40 23.81 -20.71
CA ASP A 50 20.05 24.00 -20.21
C ASP A 50 19.61 22.61 -19.77
N LYS A 51 19.86 22.29 -18.49
CA LYS A 51 19.23 21.14 -17.85
C LYS A 51 17.73 21.33 -18.08
N MET A 52 17.16 20.49 -18.92
CA MET A 52 15.74 20.52 -19.25
C MET A 52 14.97 20.60 -17.92
N LYS A 53 14.26 21.70 -17.70
CA LYS A 53 13.49 21.89 -16.45
C LYS A 53 12.32 20.92 -16.49
N VAL A 54 12.44 19.83 -15.74
CA VAL A 54 11.36 18.83 -15.61
C VAL A 54 10.09 19.52 -15.11
N THR A 55 9.00 19.31 -15.83
CA THR A 55 7.67 19.81 -15.48
C THR A 55 6.85 18.71 -14.80
N TYR A 56 6.01 19.09 -13.84
CA TYR A 56 5.09 18.16 -13.18
C TYR A 56 3.65 18.66 -13.18
N CYS A 57 2.73 17.70 -13.20
CA CYS A 57 1.31 17.95 -12.98
C CYS A 57 0.83 17.13 -11.77
N THR A 58 -0.11 17.68 -11.02
CA THR A 58 -0.82 16.96 -9.95
C THR A 58 -2.20 17.58 -9.76
N ASP A 59 -3.22 16.73 -9.71
CA ASP A 59 -4.59 17.02 -9.28
C ASP A 59 -4.85 16.51 -7.85
N VAL A 60 -3.80 16.00 -7.21
CA VAL A 60 -3.80 15.55 -5.82
C VAL A 60 -3.14 16.61 -4.95
N ASP A 61 -3.96 17.37 -4.21
CA ASP A 61 -3.47 18.38 -3.27
C ASP A 61 -2.97 17.74 -1.97
N LYS A 62 -1.67 17.38 -1.98
CA LYS A 62 -0.94 16.89 -0.80
C LYS A 62 0.45 17.49 -0.75
N SER A 63 0.77 18.13 0.38
CA SER A 63 2.08 18.74 0.64
C SER A 63 3.26 17.77 0.55
N VAL A 64 3.05 16.47 0.78
CA VAL A 64 4.11 15.46 0.63
C VAL A 64 4.49 15.19 -0.83
N ILE A 65 3.58 15.46 -1.77
CA ILE A 65 3.81 15.36 -3.21
C ILE A 65 4.48 16.62 -3.70
N THR A 66 3.84 17.78 -3.50
CA THR A 66 4.31 19.07 -4.05
C THR A 66 5.71 19.42 -3.57
N TYR A 67 5.98 19.30 -2.27
CA TYR A 67 7.32 19.57 -1.71
C TYR A 67 8.39 18.62 -2.28
N ASN A 68 8.06 17.36 -2.60
CA ASN A 68 9.03 16.45 -3.20
C ASN A 68 9.42 16.89 -4.62
N PHE A 69 8.49 17.48 -5.37
CA PHE A 69 8.73 18.03 -6.70
C PHE A 69 9.45 19.38 -6.64
N GLU A 70 9.00 20.29 -5.79
CA GLU A 70 9.60 21.62 -5.58
C GLU A 70 11.05 21.52 -5.09
N LYS A 71 11.35 20.61 -4.16
CA LYS A 71 12.72 20.36 -3.68
C LYS A 71 13.67 19.93 -4.81
N ARG A 72 13.14 19.32 -5.88
CA ARG A 72 13.91 18.92 -7.07
C ARG A 72 14.05 20.03 -8.10
N GLY A 73 13.47 21.21 -7.85
CA GLY A 73 13.44 22.33 -8.78
C GLY A 73 12.50 22.13 -9.96
N TRP A 74 11.55 21.19 -9.87
CA TRP A 74 10.59 20.93 -10.94
C TRP A 74 9.55 22.05 -11.02
N LYS A 75 9.07 22.34 -12.22
CA LYS A 75 8.08 23.40 -12.47
C LYS A 75 6.67 22.78 -12.56
N GLN A 76 5.73 23.29 -11.78
CA GLN A 76 4.33 22.88 -11.91
C GLN A 76 3.72 23.42 -13.21
N VAL A 77 2.94 22.58 -13.89
CA VAL A 77 2.16 22.91 -15.09
C VAL A 77 0.74 22.34 -14.99
N GLY A 78 -0.17 22.87 -15.79
CA GLY A 78 -1.54 22.34 -15.94
C GLY A 78 -1.60 21.00 -16.68
N PRO A 79 -2.74 20.29 -16.62
CA PRO A 79 -2.92 18.99 -17.28
C PRO A 79 -2.95 19.09 -18.82
N GLU A 80 -3.29 20.27 -19.36
CA GLU A 80 -3.31 20.56 -20.80
C GLU A 80 -1.95 21.06 -21.34
N GLU A 81 -0.98 21.28 -20.46
CA GLU A 81 0.39 21.70 -20.83
C GLU A 81 1.32 20.49 -20.97
N ASP A 82 2.52 20.70 -21.50
CA ASP A 82 3.56 19.67 -21.60
C ASP A 82 4.14 19.32 -20.22
N TRP A 83 3.59 18.29 -19.59
CA TRP A 83 4.07 17.71 -18.34
C TRP A 83 5.02 16.52 -18.60
N ASN A 84 6.06 16.35 -17.78
CA ASN A 84 6.91 15.15 -17.79
C ASN A 84 6.47 14.13 -16.73
N PHE A 85 6.04 14.60 -15.56
CA PHE A 85 5.65 13.73 -14.46
C PHE A 85 4.25 14.09 -13.95
N TYR A 86 3.29 13.17 -14.08
CA TYR A 86 1.94 13.37 -13.58
C TYR A 86 1.67 12.49 -12.35
N TRP A 87 1.55 13.12 -11.19
CA TRP A 87 0.91 12.48 -10.03
C TRP A 87 -0.61 12.69 -10.09
N ALA A 88 -1.29 11.82 -10.83
CA ALA A 88 -2.72 11.89 -11.09
C ALA A 88 -3.56 11.21 -10.00
N ALA A 89 -4.79 11.67 -9.85
CA ALA A 89 -5.88 10.92 -9.25
C ALA A 89 -6.34 9.84 -10.23
N THR A 90 -7.00 8.81 -9.70
CA THR A 90 -7.45 7.65 -10.48
C THR A 90 -8.41 8.03 -11.61
N ILE A 91 -9.24 9.07 -11.40
CA ILE A 91 -10.16 9.58 -12.42
C ILE A 91 -9.42 10.25 -13.58
N SER A 92 -8.38 11.04 -13.31
CA SER A 92 -7.60 11.72 -14.33
C SER A 92 -6.76 10.74 -15.14
N CYS A 93 -6.16 9.74 -14.49
CA CYS A 93 -5.53 8.62 -15.17
C CYS A 93 -6.52 7.92 -16.12
N ARG A 94 -7.74 7.61 -15.65
CA ARG A 94 -8.77 6.99 -16.50
C ARG A 94 -9.11 7.84 -17.73
N ASN A 95 -9.15 9.17 -17.59
CA ASN A 95 -9.41 10.06 -18.71
C ASN A 95 -8.25 10.09 -19.71
N ILE A 96 -7.00 10.09 -19.23
CA ILE A 96 -5.79 10.04 -20.06
C ILE A 96 -5.76 8.76 -20.92
N PHE A 97 -6.12 7.63 -20.34
CA PHE A 97 -6.19 6.34 -21.06
C PHE A 97 -7.53 6.08 -21.75
N SER A 98 -8.46 7.03 -21.74
CA SER A 98 -9.75 6.87 -22.42
C SER A 98 -9.53 6.85 -23.93
N ILE A 99 -10.16 5.91 -24.62
CA ILE A 99 -10.11 5.84 -26.09
C ILE A 99 -10.71 7.12 -26.72
N GLU A 100 -11.67 7.75 -26.02
CA GLU A 100 -12.36 8.96 -26.48
C GLU A 100 -11.45 10.20 -26.55
N THR A 101 -10.43 10.28 -25.69
CA THR A 101 -9.50 11.43 -25.72
C THR A 101 -8.45 11.30 -26.82
N GLY A 102 -8.15 10.07 -27.26
CA GLY A 102 -7.10 9.80 -28.25
C GLY A 102 -5.70 10.19 -27.79
N TYR A 103 -5.51 10.50 -26.51
CA TYR A 103 -4.26 11.02 -25.97
C TYR A 103 -3.17 9.94 -26.03
N ARG A 104 -1.98 10.33 -26.51
CA ARG A 104 -0.80 9.47 -26.57
C ARG A 104 0.32 10.12 -25.78
N MET A 105 0.78 9.39 -24.76
CA MET A 105 1.90 9.86 -23.96
C MET A 105 3.21 9.84 -24.77
N GLY A 106 4.03 10.87 -24.56
CA GLY A 106 5.38 10.95 -25.11
C GLY A 106 6.40 10.16 -24.30
N ASP A 107 7.55 9.87 -24.92
CA ASP A 107 8.62 9.08 -24.31
C ASP A 107 9.17 9.68 -23.00
N ASN A 108 9.01 10.99 -22.81
CA ASN A 108 9.44 11.76 -21.64
C ASN A 108 8.32 11.97 -20.60
N GLN A 109 7.29 11.12 -20.62
CA GLN A 109 6.15 11.20 -19.71
C GLN A 109 6.07 9.99 -18.79
N THR A 110 5.59 10.19 -17.57
CA THR A 110 5.38 9.12 -16.59
C THR A 110 4.21 9.47 -15.67
N ILE A 111 3.38 8.47 -15.35
CA ILE A 111 2.15 8.60 -14.56
C ILE A 111 2.06 7.52 -13.47
N ASN A 112 1.51 7.87 -12.31
CA ASN A 112 1.48 7.07 -11.09
C ASN A 112 0.35 6.02 -11.00
N HIS A 113 -0.26 5.65 -12.13
CA HIS A 113 -1.35 4.67 -12.17
C HIS A 113 -1.31 3.77 -13.41
N PHE A 114 -1.65 2.49 -13.23
CA PHE A 114 -2.00 1.60 -14.36
C PHE A 114 -3.47 1.78 -14.77
N PRO A 115 -3.84 1.68 -16.07
CA PRO A 115 -5.19 1.98 -16.55
C PRO A 115 -6.30 1.18 -15.87
N ASN A 116 -6.04 -0.11 -15.62
CA ASN A 116 -6.97 -1.03 -14.96
C ASN A 116 -6.45 -1.50 -13.59
N HIS A 117 -5.76 -0.62 -12.85
CA HIS A 117 -5.29 -0.86 -11.48
C HIS A 117 -6.37 -1.44 -10.53
N TYR A 118 -7.65 -1.19 -10.82
CA TYR A 118 -8.80 -1.72 -10.09
C TYR A 118 -8.94 -3.24 -10.12
N GLU A 119 -8.28 -3.95 -11.03
CA GLU A 119 -8.19 -5.43 -11.03
C GLU A 119 -7.57 -5.99 -9.74
N LEU A 120 -6.67 -5.22 -9.11
CA LEU A 120 -6.06 -5.58 -7.82
C LEU A 120 -6.80 -4.95 -6.63
N THR A 121 -7.37 -3.76 -6.79
CA THR A 121 -7.86 -2.95 -5.65
C THR A 121 -9.35 -3.10 -5.36
N ARG A 122 -10.16 -3.48 -6.36
CA ARG A 122 -11.56 -3.84 -6.13
C ARG A 122 -11.65 -5.23 -5.51
N LYS A 123 -12.44 -5.34 -4.45
CA LYS A 123 -12.49 -6.54 -3.60
C LYS A 123 -13.04 -7.77 -4.34
N ASP A 124 -14.03 -7.59 -5.21
CA ASP A 124 -14.59 -8.63 -6.07
C ASP A 124 -13.56 -9.11 -7.11
N LEU A 125 -12.86 -8.19 -7.77
CA LEU A 125 -11.86 -8.51 -8.78
C LEU A 125 -10.62 -9.18 -8.18
N LEU A 126 -10.13 -8.71 -7.03
CA LEU A 126 -9.03 -9.35 -6.30
C LEU A 126 -9.32 -10.84 -6.04
N VAL A 127 -10.51 -11.13 -5.50
CA VAL A 127 -10.93 -12.51 -5.19
C VAL A 127 -11.10 -13.32 -6.46
N LYS A 128 -11.70 -12.75 -7.50
CA LYS A 128 -11.85 -13.39 -8.82
C LYS A 128 -10.49 -13.76 -9.43
N ASN A 129 -9.53 -12.83 -9.42
CA ASN A 129 -8.19 -13.00 -9.97
C ASN A 129 -7.40 -14.06 -9.19
N ILE A 130 -7.47 -14.09 -7.86
CA ILE A 130 -6.84 -15.13 -7.04
C ILE A 130 -7.48 -16.51 -7.28
N LYS A 131 -8.83 -16.59 -7.38
CA LYS A 131 -9.53 -17.83 -7.72
C LYS A 131 -9.12 -18.37 -9.10
N ARG A 132 -8.99 -17.49 -10.11
CA ARG A 132 -8.50 -17.85 -11.44
C ARG A 132 -7.07 -18.38 -11.36
N TYR A 133 -6.17 -17.63 -10.72
CA TYR A 133 -4.76 -17.99 -10.58
C TYR A 133 -4.56 -19.38 -9.95
N ARG A 134 -5.28 -19.68 -8.87
CA ARG A 134 -5.25 -21.01 -8.24
C ARG A 134 -5.69 -22.13 -9.20
N LYS A 135 -6.75 -21.91 -9.99
CA LYS A 135 -7.24 -22.89 -10.98
C LYS A 135 -6.28 -23.08 -12.16
N ASP A 136 -5.63 -22.01 -12.61
CA ASP A 136 -4.65 -22.10 -13.68
C ASP A 136 -3.44 -22.92 -13.22
N LEU A 137 -2.93 -22.66 -12.00
CA LEU A 137 -1.87 -23.46 -11.39
C LEU A 137 -2.24 -24.94 -11.18
N GLU A 138 -3.50 -25.25 -10.85
CA GLU A 138 -3.99 -26.63 -10.80
C GLU A 138 -3.93 -27.31 -12.15
N ARG A 139 -4.36 -26.62 -13.22
CA ARG A 139 -4.33 -27.14 -14.59
C ARG A 139 -2.90 -27.40 -15.06
N GLU A 140 -1.96 -26.55 -14.62
CA GLU A 140 -0.54 -26.66 -14.92
C GLU A 140 0.18 -27.73 -14.06
N GLY A 141 -0.49 -28.31 -13.06
CA GLY A 141 0.13 -29.27 -12.14
C GLY A 141 1.19 -28.64 -11.22
N SER A 142 1.09 -27.34 -10.95
CA SER A 142 2.05 -26.63 -10.10
C SER A 142 1.95 -27.09 -8.63
N PRO A 143 3.09 -27.34 -7.95
CA PRO A 143 3.10 -27.62 -6.50
C PRO A 143 2.46 -26.52 -5.65
N LEU A 144 2.44 -25.27 -6.14
CA LEU A 144 1.80 -24.14 -5.46
C LEU A 144 0.28 -24.33 -5.29
N ALA A 145 -0.33 -25.11 -6.17
CA ALA A 145 -1.76 -25.43 -6.15
C ALA A 145 -2.09 -26.64 -5.25
N GLU A 146 -1.12 -27.18 -4.50
CA GLU A 146 -1.34 -28.27 -3.56
C GLU A 146 -2.50 -27.95 -2.59
N ARG A 147 -3.41 -28.92 -2.46
CA ARG A 147 -4.57 -28.82 -1.57
C ARG A 147 -4.15 -29.11 -0.14
N GLY A 148 -4.63 -28.28 0.79
CA GLY A 148 -4.43 -28.51 2.23
C GLY A 148 -5.55 -29.35 2.85
N ASP A 149 -5.50 -29.50 4.17
CA ASP A 149 -6.53 -30.20 4.94
C ASP A 149 -7.87 -29.44 4.94
N GLY A 150 -8.76 -29.88 4.05
CA GLY A 150 -10.15 -29.45 3.97
C GLY A 150 -10.55 -28.94 2.58
N PRO A 151 -11.86 -28.97 2.26
CA PRO A 151 -12.37 -28.60 0.95
C PRO A 151 -12.07 -27.13 0.62
N GLY A 152 -11.48 -26.89 -0.55
CA GLY A 152 -11.20 -25.54 -1.07
C GLY A 152 -9.98 -24.84 -0.46
N LYS A 153 -9.23 -25.48 0.42
CA LYS A 153 -7.99 -24.93 0.98
C LYS A 153 -6.77 -25.28 0.14
N TYR A 154 -5.84 -24.34 0.07
CA TYR A 154 -4.56 -24.50 -0.60
C TYR A 154 -3.45 -24.43 0.45
N LEU A 155 -2.44 -25.28 0.34
CA LEU A 155 -1.34 -25.30 1.30
C LEU A 155 -0.54 -23.98 1.24
N TYR A 156 -0.24 -23.52 0.04
CA TYR A 156 0.62 -22.34 -0.19
C TYR A 156 -0.16 -21.07 -0.55
N LEU A 157 -1.36 -21.21 -1.10
CA LEU A 157 -2.13 -20.07 -1.62
C LEU A 157 -3.33 -19.69 -0.74
N ASP A 158 -3.48 -20.21 0.48
CA ASP A 158 -4.57 -19.88 1.40
C ASP A 158 -4.26 -18.62 2.25
N PHE A 159 -4.19 -17.47 1.58
CA PHE A 159 -3.84 -16.18 2.20
C PHE A 159 -4.92 -15.09 2.08
N ILE A 160 -6.08 -15.39 1.49
CA ILE A 160 -7.26 -14.51 1.51
C ILE A 160 -8.40 -15.20 2.27
N PRO A 161 -9.20 -14.46 3.07
CA PRO A 161 -10.38 -15.03 3.69
C PRO A 161 -11.37 -15.59 2.64
N VAL A 162 -12.06 -16.66 3.00
CA VAL A 162 -13.16 -17.20 2.18
C VAL A 162 -14.15 -16.09 1.87
N THR A 163 -14.36 -15.81 0.58
CA THR A 163 -15.11 -14.64 0.12
C THR A 163 -16.01 -14.98 -1.06
N PHE A 164 -17.21 -14.41 -1.03
CA PHE A 164 -18.26 -14.55 -2.03
C PHE A 164 -18.73 -13.16 -2.51
N VAL A 165 -19.06 -13.04 -3.78
CA VAL A 165 -19.55 -11.79 -4.40
C VAL A 165 -21.07 -11.84 -4.49
N LEU A 166 -21.75 -10.91 -3.81
CA LEU A 166 -23.21 -10.85 -3.79
C LEU A 166 -23.74 -9.87 -4.86
N PRO A 167 -24.88 -10.19 -5.52
CA PRO A 167 -25.77 -11.32 -5.25
C PRO A 167 -25.39 -12.66 -5.92
N ALA A 168 -24.40 -12.67 -6.82
CA ALA A 168 -24.09 -13.82 -7.68
C ALA A 168 -23.78 -15.12 -6.92
N ASP A 169 -22.99 -15.03 -5.85
CA ASP A 169 -22.52 -16.16 -5.06
C ASP A 169 -23.40 -16.45 -3.83
N TYR A 170 -24.64 -15.93 -3.76
CA TYR A 170 -25.49 -16.04 -2.57
C TYR A 170 -25.71 -17.50 -2.13
N ASN A 171 -26.04 -18.39 -3.06
CA ASN A 171 -26.30 -19.80 -2.74
C ASN A 171 -25.05 -20.50 -2.21
N MET A 172 -23.89 -20.25 -2.85
CA MET A 172 -22.60 -20.78 -2.40
C MET A 172 -22.24 -20.29 -1.00
N PHE A 173 -22.49 -19.02 -0.71
CA PHE A 173 -22.30 -18.46 0.63
C PHE A 173 -23.22 -19.15 1.65
N VAL A 174 -24.50 -19.35 1.34
CA VAL A 174 -25.45 -19.99 2.27
C VAL A 174 -25.05 -21.43 2.56
N GLU A 175 -24.58 -22.18 1.56
CA GLU A 175 -24.04 -23.53 1.75
C GLU A 175 -22.82 -23.53 2.67
N GLU A 176 -21.87 -22.62 2.46
CA GLU A 176 -20.68 -22.50 3.30
C GLU A 176 -21.04 -22.08 4.73
N TYR A 177 -21.95 -21.13 4.91
CA TYR A 177 -22.44 -20.70 6.21
C TYR A 177 -23.10 -21.85 6.98
N ARG A 178 -23.86 -22.73 6.31
CA ARG A 178 -24.52 -23.88 6.95
C ARG A 178 -23.52 -24.90 7.52
N LYS A 179 -22.31 -24.99 6.99
CA LYS A 179 -21.24 -25.84 7.54
C LYS A 179 -20.74 -25.35 8.90
N SER A 180 -20.82 -24.05 9.16
CA SER A 180 -20.43 -23.45 10.44
C SER A 180 -21.35 -22.28 10.80
N PRO A 181 -22.57 -22.52 11.32
CA PRO A 181 -23.57 -21.47 11.55
C PRO A 181 -23.17 -20.41 12.60
N GLN A 182 -22.20 -20.73 13.45
CA GLN A 182 -21.65 -19.82 14.47
C GLN A 182 -20.60 -18.86 13.90
N SER A 183 -20.27 -18.97 12.61
CA SER A 183 -19.26 -18.15 11.97
C SER A 183 -19.72 -16.70 11.79
N THR A 184 -18.82 -15.77 12.10
CA THR A 184 -18.98 -14.35 11.79
C THR A 184 -18.41 -14.04 10.41
N TRP A 185 -19.13 -13.21 9.68
CA TRP A 185 -18.80 -12.74 8.34
C TRP A 185 -18.82 -11.22 8.31
N ILE A 186 -18.03 -10.63 7.42
CA ILE A 186 -17.94 -9.19 7.22
C ILE A 186 -18.42 -8.86 5.81
N MET A 187 -19.40 -7.96 5.72
CA MET A 187 -19.86 -7.41 4.45
C MET A 187 -19.14 -6.11 4.15
N LYS A 188 -18.70 -5.96 2.90
CA LYS A 188 -17.97 -4.78 2.42
C LYS A 188 -18.45 -4.41 1.02
N PRO A 189 -18.69 -3.13 0.71
CA PRO A 189 -18.94 -2.71 -0.67
C PRO A 189 -17.68 -2.94 -1.52
N CYS A 190 -17.85 -3.36 -2.78
CA CYS A 190 -16.71 -3.76 -3.63
C CYS A 190 -15.76 -2.60 -3.98
N GLY A 191 -16.31 -1.40 -4.19
CA GLY A 191 -15.57 -0.21 -4.64
C GLY A 191 -15.36 0.88 -3.60
N LYS A 192 -15.82 0.69 -2.35
CA LYS A 192 -15.63 1.67 -1.26
C LYS A 192 -14.41 1.32 -0.40
N SER A 193 -13.92 2.34 0.30
CA SER A 193 -12.77 2.29 1.21
C SER A 193 -13.11 2.97 2.55
N GLN A 194 -12.12 3.08 3.45
CA GLN A 194 -12.22 3.81 4.73
C GLN A 194 -13.26 3.28 5.73
N GLY A 195 -13.69 2.03 5.57
CA GLY A 195 -14.68 1.42 6.47
C GLY A 195 -16.14 1.78 6.16
N ALA A 196 -16.41 2.57 5.12
CA ALA A 196 -17.76 2.99 4.78
C ALA A 196 -18.62 1.81 4.29
N GLY A 197 -19.80 1.63 4.90
CA GLY A 197 -20.76 0.59 4.53
C GLY A 197 -20.37 -0.83 4.95
N ILE A 198 -19.40 -0.98 5.86
CA ILE A 198 -18.99 -2.26 6.41
C ILE A 198 -19.88 -2.64 7.60
N PHE A 199 -20.31 -3.90 7.65
CA PHE A 199 -21.04 -4.44 8.81
C PHE A 199 -20.78 -5.93 8.98
N LEU A 200 -21.00 -6.44 10.20
CA LEU A 200 -20.83 -7.85 10.54
C LEU A 200 -22.15 -8.63 10.47
N ILE A 201 -22.06 -9.89 10.07
CA ILE A 201 -23.16 -10.83 10.01
C ILE A 201 -22.77 -12.09 10.75
N ASN A 202 -23.56 -12.45 11.76
CA ASN A 202 -23.48 -13.71 12.49
C ASN A 202 -24.74 -14.59 12.30
N LYS A 203 -25.81 -14.05 11.70
CA LYS A 203 -27.08 -14.73 11.44
C LYS A 203 -27.58 -14.43 10.04
N LEU A 204 -28.03 -15.45 9.31
CA LEU A 204 -28.62 -15.28 7.96
C LEU A 204 -29.83 -14.33 7.93
N SER A 205 -30.55 -14.17 9.05
CA SER A 205 -31.66 -13.22 9.15
C SER A 205 -31.21 -11.78 8.94
N LYS A 206 -30.03 -11.37 9.45
CA LYS A 206 -29.45 -10.04 9.21
C LYS A 206 -29.22 -9.80 7.71
N LEU A 207 -28.70 -10.80 6.99
CA LEU A 207 -28.48 -10.72 5.54
C LEU A 207 -29.79 -10.58 4.75
N LYS A 208 -30.83 -11.35 5.11
CA LYS A 208 -32.15 -11.26 4.47
C LYS A 208 -32.81 -9.90 4.70
N LYS A 209 -32.67 -9.34 5.90
CA LYS A 209 -33.17 -7.99 6.22
C LYS A 209 -32.48 -6.93 5.34
N TRP A 210 -31.15 -6.94 5.31
CA TRP A 210 -30.36 -6.04 4.45
C TRP A 210 -30.76 -6.16 2.98
N SER A 211 -30.92 -7.38 2.46
CA SER A 211 -31.31 -7.59 1.06
C SER A 211 -32.71 -7.05 0.73
N ARG A 212 -33.66 -7.10 1.67
CA ARG A 212 -35.01 -6.52 1.50
C ARG A 212 -34.97 -4.99 1.51
N GLU A 213 -34.22 -4.42 2.44
CA GLU A 213 -34.01 -2.96 2.53
C GLU A 213 -33.31 -2.42 1.28
N ALA A 214 -32.34 -3.16 0.75
CA ALA A 214 -31.63 -2.81 -0.48
C ALA A 214 -32.52 -2.81 -1.72
N ARG A 215 -33.62 -3.60 -1.74
CA ARG A 215 -34.60 -3.66 -2.84
C ARG A 215 -35.72 -2.63 -2.72
N ASN A 216 -35.70 -1.78 -1.69
CA ASN A 216 -36.74 -0.79 -1.49
C ASN A 216 -36.65 0.32 -2.57
N PRO A 217 -37.71 0.58 -3.37
CA PRO A 217 -37.71 1.59 -4.43
C PRO A 217 -37.38 3.01 -3.95
N PHE A 218 -37.61 3.29 -2.67
CA PHE A 218 -37.29 4.58 -2.03
C PHE A 218 -35.80 4.72 -1.68
N ASN A 219 -34.97 3.70 -1.91
CA ASN A 219 -33.52 3.73 -1.67
C ASN A 219 -32.73 3.23 -2.90
N PRO A 220 -32.84 3.90 -4.06
CA PRO A 220 -32.28 3.43 -5.34
C PRO A 220 -30.75 3.29 -5.31
N ASN A 221 -30.06 3.98 -4.40
CA ASN A 221 -28.60 3.94 -4.26
C ASN A 221 -28.06 2.59 -3.76
N LEU A 222 -28.83 1.81 -2.98
CA LEU A 222 -28.38 0.48 -2.51
C LEU A 222 -28.49 -0.61 -3.58
N THR A 223 -29.44 -0.49 -4.53
CA THR A 223 -29.70 -1.53 -5.54
C THR A 223 -28.57 -1.72 -6.56
N LYS A 224 -27.72 -0.71 -6.76
CA LYS A 224 -26.61 -0.73 -7.73
C LYS A 224 -25.26 -1.17 -7.13
N GLU A 225 -25.15 -1.30 -5.82
CA GLU A 225 -23.86 -1.49 -5.16
C GLU A 225 -23.56 -2.98 -4.93
N SER A 226 -22.51 -3.49 -5.58
CA SER A 226 -22.03 -4.86 -5.38
C SER A 226 -21.30 -4.99 -4.05
N TYR A 227 -21.51 -6.10 -3.34
CA TYR A 227 -20.88 -6.38 -2.05
C TYR A 227 -20.09 -7.68 -2.09
N VAL A 228 -19.00 -7.71 -1.32
CA VAL A 228 -18.36 -8.97 -0.93
C VAL A 228 -18.76 -9.34 0.49
N ILE A 229 -18.98 -10.63 0.71
CA ILE A 229 -19.10 -11.21 2.05
C ILE A 229 -17.91 -12.13 2.30
N SER A 230 -17.11 -11.81 3.31
CA SER A 230 -15.87 -12.52 3.64
C SER A 230 -15.94 -13.11 5.04
N ARG A 231 -15.31 -14.26 5.27
CA ARG A 231 -15.15 -14.83 6.62
C ARG A 231 -14.39 -13.82 7.48
N TYR A 232 -14.96 -13.47 8.63
CA TYR A 232 -14.30 -12.56 9.56
C TYR A 232 -13.21 -13.32 10.33
N ILE A 233 -12.03 -12.71 10.45
CA ILE A 233 -10.92 -13.24 11.25
C ILE A 233 -11.21 -12.90 12.70
N ASP A 234 -11.80 -13.85 13.41
CA ASP A 234 -12.25 -13.72 14.80
C ASP A 234 -11.14 -13.93 15.83
N ASN A 235 -10.00 -14.49 15.41
CA ASN A 235 -8.80 -14.76 16.21
C ASN A 235 -7.56 -13.93 15.79
N PRO A 236 -7.64 -12.59 15.66
CA PRO A 236 -6.49 -11.78 15.28
C PRO A 236 -5.37 -11.84 16.34
N LEU A 237 -4.12 -11.65 15.91
CA LEU A 237 -3.03 -11.35 16.84
C LEU A 237 -3.34 -10.04 17.57
N LEU A 238 -3.24 -10.07 18.90
CA LEU A 238 -3.47 -8.91 19.74
C LEU A 238 -2.17 -8.45 20.38
N ILE A 239 -1.98 -7.13 20.48
CA ILE A 239 -0.91 -6.52 21.28
C ILE A 239 -1.58 -5.61 22.31
N GLY A 240 -1.31 -5.84 23.60
CA GLY A 240 -2.01 -5.15 24.69
C GLY A 240 -3.53 -5.41 24.70
N GLY A 241 -3.98 -6.53 24.14
CA GLY A 241 -5.40 -6.87 23.99
C GLY A 241 -6.13 -6.09 22.89
N LYS A 242 -5.44 -5.29 22.07
CA LYS A 242 -6.03 -4.50 20.98
C LYS A 242 -5.76 -5.15 19.62
N LYS A 243 -6.76 -5.16 18.75
CA LYS A 243 -6.66 -5.62 17.35
C LYS A 243 -5.91 -4.59 16.52
N PHE A 244 -5.17 -5.05 15.52
CA PHE A 244 -4.52 -4.18 14.54
C PHE A 244 -4.52 -4.80 13.13
N ASP A 245 -4.32 -3.93 12.13
CA ASP A 245 -3.95 -4.34 10.78
C ASP A 245 -2.60 -3.73 10.40
N LEU A 246 -1.92 -4.33 9.44
CA LEU A 246 -0.64 -3.90 8.90
C LEU A 246 -0.82 -3.19 7.56
N ARG A 247 -0.37 -1.94 7.48
CA ARG A 247 -0.23 -1.16 6.24
C ARG A 247 1.20 -1.24 5.71
N LEU A 248 1.36 -1.86 4.54
CA LEU A 248 2.60 -1.91 3.78
C LEU A 248 2.47 -1.16 2.45
N TYR A 249 3.58 -0.65 1.92
CA TYR A 249 3.61 0.03 0.61
C TYR A 249 4.41 -0.80 -0.37
N VAL A 250 3.81 -1.09 -1.53
CA VAL A 250 4.44 -1.89 -2.59
C VAL A 250 4.41 -1.06 -3.87
N LEU A 251 5.58 -0.79 -4.43
CA LEU A 251 5.73 -0.07 -5.70
C LEU A 251 5.86 -1.09 -6.83
N ILE A 252 5.00 -0.98 -7.84
CA ILE A 252 5.02 -1.82 -9.04
C ILE A 252 5.45 -0.92 -10.18
N THR A 253 6.51 -1.31 -10.88
CA THR A 253 7.06 -0.54 -12.00
C THR A 253 6.70 -1.16 -13.35
N SER A 254 6.33 -2.45 -13.35
CA SER A 254 5.87 -3.20 -14.51
C SER A 254 5.11 -4.45 -14.07
N PHE A 255 4.10 -4.85 -14.84
CA PHE A 255 3.42 -6.14 -14.73
C PHE A 255 3.84 -7.13 -15.82
N ARG A 256 4.55 -6.68 -16.86
CA ARG A 256 5.08 -7.52 -17.95
C ARG A 256 6.46 -7.03 -18.41
N PRO A 257 7.56 -7.62 -17.90
CA PRO A 257 7.62 -8.61 -16.80
C PRO A 257 7.15 -8.02 -15.46
N LEU A 258 6.71 -8.84 -14.50
CA LEU A 258 6.36 -8.34 -13.18
C LEU A 258 7.60 -7.86 -12.42
N LYS A 259 7.58 -6.60 -12.00
CA LYS A 259 8.62 -5.95 -11.21
C LYS A 259 8.02 -5.15 -10.08
N ALA A 260 8.35 -5.52 -8.85
CA ALA A 260 7.80 -4.91 -7.66
C ALA A 260 8.83 -4.75 -6.54
N TYR A 261 8.63 -3.71 -5.73
CA TYR A 261 9.48 -3.30 -4.63
C TYR A 261 8.65 -3.12 -3.36
N LEU A 262 9.13 -3.66 -2.24
CA LEU A 262 8.52 -3.46 -0.94
C LEU A 262 9.20 -2.30 -0.20
N PHE A 263 8.42 -1.33 0.26
CA PHE A 263 8.94 -0.25 1.10
C PHE A 263 9.16 -0.78 2.53
N LYS A 264 10.37 -0.64 3.06
CA LYS A 264 10.74 -1.09 4.41
C LYS A 264 9.90 -0.46 5.51
N LEU A 265 9.46 0.78 5.31
CA LEU A 265 8.67 1.50 6.30
C LEU A 265 7.19 1.20 6.10
N GLY A 266 6.49 0.93 7.18
CA GLY A 266 5.04 0.78 7.22
C GLY A 266 4.57 0.89 8.66
N PHE A 267 3.29 0.65 8.90
CA PHE A 267 2.74 0.76 10.25
C PHE A 267 1.57 -0.17 10.49
N CYS A 268 1.44 -0.60 11.73
CA CYS A 268 0.23 -1.18 12.28
C CYS A 268 -0.75 -0.07 12.64
N ARG A 269 -2.04 -0.27 12.38
CA ARG A 269 -3.13 0.59 12.87
C ARG A 269 -3.92 -0.17 13.92
N PHE A 270 -3.95 0.35 15.14
CA PHE A 270 -4.66 -0.26 16.25
C PHE A 270 -6.10 0.25 16.36
N CYS A 271 -6.99 -0.62 16.83
CA CYS A 271 -8.25 -0.19 17.42
C CYS A 271 -7.99 0.59 18.72
N THR A 272 -8.86 1.52 19.06
CA THR A 272 -8.82 2.28 20.32
C THR A 272 -9.27 1.42 21.48
N VAL A 273 -10.21 0.50 21.28
CA VAL A 273 -10.77 -0.37 22.31
C VAL A 273 -10.12 -1.75 22.31
N LYS A 274 -10.09 -2.42 23.46
CA LYS A 274 -9.70 -3.83 23.57
C LYS A 274 -10.61 -4.71 22.72
N TYR A 275 -10.02 -5.75 22.14
CA TYR A 275 -10.73 -6.66 21.27
C TYR A 275 -11.65 -7.58 22.08
N ASP A 276 -12.93 -7.60 21.72
CA ASP A 276 -13.93 -8.52 22.22
C ASP A 276 -14.69 -9.15 21.04
N THR A 277 -15.12 -10.40 21.21
CA THR A 277 -15.92 -11.17 20.25
C THR A 277 -17.34 -11.41 20.75
N SER A 278 -17.70 -10.89 21.92
CA SER A 278 -19.03 -11.00 22.50
C SER A 278 -20.09 -10.44 21.54
N ILE A 279 -21.26 -11.09 21.52
CA ILE A 279 -22.34 -10.74 20.59
C ILE A 279 -22.84 -9.31 20.83
N GLN A 280 -22.71 -8.79 22.06
CA GLN A 280 -23.06 -7.42 22.42
C GLN A 280 -22.20 -6.38 21.70
N GLU A 281 -20.93 -6.68 21.42
CA GLU A 281 -19.98 -5.76 20.81
C GLU A 281 -19.88 -5.87 19.27
N LEU A 282 -20.60 -6.82 18.63
CA LEU A 282 -20.54 -7.02 17.18
C LEU A 282 -21.00 -5.80 16.35
N ASP A 283 -21.87 -4.97 16.92
CA ASP A 283 -22.33 -3.73 16.29
C ASP A 283 -21.40 -2.55 16.64
N ASN A 284 -20.45 -2.72 17.58
CA ASN A 284 -19.44 -1.73 17.93
C ASN A 284 -18.27 -1.75 16.94
N MET A 285 -18.36 -0.91 15.91
CA MET A 285 -17.35 -0.80 14.86
C MET A 285 -15.95 -0.41 15.38
N TYR A 286 -15.83 0.24 16.55
CA TYR A 286 -14.54 0.66 17.11
C TYR A 286 -13.67 -0.52 17.57
N VAL A 287 -14.29 -1.65 17.92
CA VAL A 287 -13.60 -2.89 18.31
C VAL A 287 -13.07 -3.63 17.06
N HIS A 288 -13.82 -3.55 15.95
CA HIS A 288 -13.64 -4.43 14.81
C HIS A 288 -12.94 -3.81 13.60
N LEU A 289 -13.01 -2.48 13.43
CA LEU A 289 -12.44 -1.75 12.30
C LEU A 289 -11.28 -0.84 12.71
N THR A 290 -10.12 -1.05 12.13
CA THR A 290 -8.86 -0.35 12.45
C THR A 290 -8.67 0.95 11.66
N ASN A 291 -9.61 1.32 10.78
CA ASN A 291 -9.49 2.50 9.93
C ASN A 291 -9.46 3.80 10.75
N VAL A 292 -8.49 4.68 10.48
CA VAL A 292 -8.35 5.99 11.14
C VAL A 292 -9.62 6.86 11.04
N SER A 293 -10.35 6.76 9.93
CA SER A 293 -11.64 7.45 9.73
C SER A 293 -12.67 7.08 10.81
N VAL A 294 -12.65 5.84 11.29
CA VAL A 294 -13.49 5.35 12.39
C VAL A 294 -12.82 5.70 13.72
N GLN A 295 -11.55 5.33 13.88
CA GLN A 295 -10.84 5.39 15.16
C GLN A 295 -10.61 6.80 15.73
N LYS A 296 -10.52 7.84 14.87
CA LYS A 296 -10.31 9.23 15.31
C LYS A 296 -11.45 9.79 16.17
N HIS A 297 -12.61 9.14 16.16
CA HIS A 297 -13.78 9.52 16.95
C HIS A 297 -13.88 8.77 18.29
N GLY A 298 -12.96 7.83 18.56
CA GLY A 298 -12.95 7.10 19.82
C GLY A 298 -12.30 7.91 20.95
N ASP A 299 -12.86 7.83 22.15
CA ASP A 299 -12.44 8.60 23.32
C ASP A 299 -10.98 8.35 23.74
N GLU A 300 -10.47 7.12 23.53
CA GLU A 300 -9.07 6.76 23.81
C GLU A 300 -8.09 7.09 22.66
N TYR A 301 -8.53 7.81 21.61
CA TYR A 301 -7.65 8.11 20.49
C TYR A 301 -6.53 9.08 20.89
N ASN A 302 -5.30 8.57 20.90
CA ASN A 302 -4.13 9.40 21.16
C ASN A 302 -3.65 10.07 19.87
N SER A 303 -3.81 11.38 19.77
CA SER A 303 -3.41 12.17 18.59
C SER A 303 -1.90 12.28 18.39
N LEU A 304 -1.09 12.04 19.43
CA LEU A 304 0.38 12.13 19.36
C LEU A 304 0.98 10.96 18.56
N HIS A 305 0.53 9.73 18.82
CA HIS A 305 0.99 8.53 18.12
C HIS A 305 -0.04 7.94 17.13
N GLY A 306 -1.28 8.42 17.16
CA GLY A 306 -2.36 8.07 16.22
C GLY A 306 -2.82 6.62 16.27
N GLY A 307 -2.55 5.90 17.37
CA GLY A 307 -2.79 4.46 17.45
C GLY A 307 -1.93 3.65 16.47
N LYS A 308 -0.72 4.13 16.13
CA LYS A 308 0.17 3.47 15.17
C LYS A 308 1.44 2.93 15.80
N LEU A 309 1.89 1.78 15.30
CA LEU A 309 3.19 1.18 15.63
C LEU A 309 3.94 0.93 14.33
N SER A 310 5.21 1.29 14.23
CA SER A 310 5.99 1.01 13.02
C SER A 310 6.14 -0.50 12.79
N VAL A 311 6.27 -0.92 11.53
CA VAL A 311 6.58 -2.32 11.18
C VAL A 311 7.88 -2.78 11.85
N GLN A 312 8.88 -1.90 11.97
CA GLN A 312 10.13 -2.15 12.68
C GLN A 312 9.88 -2.51 14.14
N ASN A 313 9.03 -1.75 14.83
CA ASN A 313 8.72 -2.02 16.24
C ASN A 313 7.86 -3.28 16.39
N LEU A 314 6.96 -3.56 15.44
CA LEU A 314 6.25 -4.85 15.39
C LEU A 314 7.24 -6.01 15.27
N ARG A 315 8.24 -5.89 14.37
CA ARG A 315 9.27 -6.92 14.19
C ARG A 315 10.05 -7.13 15.47
N LEU A 316 10.56 -6.07 16.11
CA LEU A 316 11.27 -6.15 17.38
C LEU A 316 10.41 -6.78 18.50
N TYR A 317 9.12 -6.42 18.57
CA TYR A 317 8.20 -7.01 19.53
C TYR A 317 7.99 -8.52 19.31
N LEU A 318 7.87 -8.95 18.06
CA LEU A 318 7.70 -10.37 17.73
C LEU A 318 9.00 -11.15 17.94
N GLU A 319 10.16 -10.57 17.62
CA GLU A 319 11.46 -11.18 17.86
C GLU A 319 11.68 -11.41 19.36
N SER A 320 11.32 -10.44 20.21
CA SER A 320 11.48 -10.54 21.66
C SER A 320 10.47 -11.48 22.33
N THR A 321 9.25 -11.62 21.78
CA THR A 321 8.18 -12.42 22.40
C THR A 321 8.00 -13.82 21.81
N ARG A 322 8.38 -14.03 20.54
CA ARG A 322 8.18 -15.28 19.79
C ARG A 322 9.49 -15.85 19.21
N GLY A 323 10.57 -15.08 19.22
CA GLY A 323 11.86 -15.46 18.66
C GLY A 323 12.05 -15.02 17.20
N LYS A 324 13.33 -14.92 16.81
CA LYS A 324 13.76 -14.40 15.51
C LYS A 324 13.26 -15.24 14.33
N ALA A 325 13.46 -16.56 14.37
CA ALA A 325 13.10 -17.46 13.27
C ALA A 325 11.59 -17.44 12.96
N VAL A 326 10.75 -17.42 13.99
CA VAL A 326 9.28 -17.34 13.85
C VAL A 326 8.88 -16.01 13.22
N THR A 327 9.51 -14.92 13.63
CA THR A 327 9.26 -13.58 13.09
C THR A 327 9.68 -13.50 11.62
N GLU A 328 10.86 -13.99 11.26
CA GLU A 328 11.33 -14.04 9.87
C GLU A 328 10.42 -14.87 8.98
N LYS A 329 9.90 -16.00 9.48
CA LYS A 329 8.91 -16.81 8.77
C LYS A 329 7.61 -16.04 8.52
N LEU A 330 7.09 -15.33 9.51
CA LEU A 330 5.89 -14.50 9.33
C LEU A 330 6.08 -13.42 8.25
N PHE A 331 7.19 -12.68 8.29
CA PHE A 331 7.47 -11.65 7.28
C PHE A 331 7.73 -12.25 5.88
N SER A 332 8.27 -13.46 5.81
CA SER A 332 8.36 -14.24 4.58
C SER A 332 6.97 -14.63 4.05
N ASN A 333 6.06 -15.05 4.92
CA ASN A 333 4.68 -15.34 4.54
C ASN A 333 3.91 -14.08 4.12
N ILE A 334 4.19 -12.92 4.72
CA ILE A 334 3.60 -11.64 4.30
C ILE A 334 4.04 -11.29 2.87
N THR A 335 5.33 -11.40 2.60
CA THR A 335 5.87 -11.14 1.25
C THR A 335 5.34 -12.15 0.22
N TRP A 336 5.12 -13.40 0.63
CA TRP A 336 4.43 -14.42 -0.17
C TRP A 336 3.02 -14.03 -0.57
N CYS A 337 2.21 -13.55 0.38
CA CYS A 337 0.86 -13.06 0.09
C CYS A 337 0.88 -11.94 -0.96
N ILE A 338 1.83 -11.00 -0.83
CA ILE A 338 1.97 -9.86 -1.75
C ILE A 338 2.33 -10.36 -3.14
N VAL A 339 3.40 -11.15 -3.29
CA VAL A 339 3.88 -11.63 -4.60
C VAL A 339 2.81 -12.44 -5.34
N HIS A 340 2.16 -13.39 -4.67
CA HIS A 340 1.14 -14.21 -5.32
C HIS A 340 -0.16 -13.45 -5.62
N SER A 341 -0.48 -12.39 -4.86
CA SER A 341 -1.56 -11.47 -5.25
C SER A 341 -1.24 -10.69 -6.52
N LEU A 342 0.02 -10.27 -6.71
CA LEU A 342 0.47 -9.57 -7.92
C LEU A 342 0.49 -10.50 -9.13
N ARG A 343 1.04 -11.71 -8.98
CA ARG A 343 1.04 -12.73 -10.04
C ARG A 343 -0.37 -13.13 -10.48
N ALA A 344 -1.32 -13.21 -9.54
CA ALA A 344 -2.70 -13.51 -9.88
C ALA A 344 -3.33 -12.47 -10.83
N VAL A 345 -2.89 -11.22 -10.73
CA VAL A 345 -3.42 -10.08 -11.49
C VAL A 345 -2.58 -9.74 -12.74
N ALA A 346 -1.29 -10.07 -12.76
CA ALA A 346 -0.38 -9.75 -13.86
C ALA A 346 -0.89 -10.14 -15.27
N PRO A 347 -1.55 -11.30 -15.49
CA PRO A 347 -2.08 -11.65 -16.81
C PRO A 347 -3.14 -10.68 -17.34
N VAL A 348 -3.96 -10.09 -16.46
CA VAL A 348 -5.07 -9.21 -16.84
C VAL A 348 -4.75 -7.72 -16.75
N MET A 349 -3.65 -7.35 -16.10
CA MET A 349 -3.27 -5.94 -15.97
C MET A 349 -2.82 -5.37 -17.32
N ALA A 350 -3.34 -4.19 -17.68
CA ALA A 350 -2.90 -3.39 -18.80
C ALA A 350 -1.55 -2.77 -18.44
N ASN A 351 -0.49 -3.31 -19.04
CA ASN A 351 0.87 -2.87 -18.78
C ASN A 351 1.27 -1.78 -19.78
N ASP A 352 1.57 -0.60 -19.28
CA ASP A 352 2.11 0.52 -20.05
C ASP A 352 3.42 0.98 -19.39
N ARG A 353 4.44 1.28 -20.20
CA ARG A 353 5.78 1.64 -19.71
C ARG A 353 5.83 3.04 -19.08
N HIS A 354 4.89 3.93 -19.39
CA HIS A 354 4.78 5.23 -18.73
C HIS A 354 4.24 5.09 -17.30
N CYS A 355 3.64 3.95 -16.96
CA CYS A 355 2.99 3.74 -15.67
C CYS A 355 3.94 3.22 -14.59
N PHE A 356 3.64 3.58 -13.36
CA PHE A 356 4.03 2.87 -12.16
C PHE A 356 2.86 2.95 -11.17
N GLU A 357 2.85 2.15 -10.11
CA GLU A 357 1.84 2.33 -9.07
C GLU A 357 2.37 1.97 -7.68
N CYS A 358 2.06 2.81 -6.70
CA CYS A 358 2.26 2.50 -5.29
C CYS A 358 0.94 2.04 -4.66
N TYR A 359 0.85 0.76 -4.31
CA TYR A 359 -0.29 0.20 -3.60
C TYR A 359 -0.06 0.18 -2.08
N GLY A 360 -1.13 0.43 -1.32
CA GLY A 360 -1.19 0.16 0.11
C GLY A 360 -1.80 -1.21 0.38
N TYR A 361 -1.01 -2.15 0.88
CA TYR A 361 -1.47 -3.48 1.28
C TYR A 361 -1.94 -3.48 2.73
N ASP A 362 -3.13 -4.03 2.96
CA ASP A 362 -3.75 -4.17 4.28
C ASP A 362 -3.79 -5.66 4.66
N ILE A 363 -3.01 -6.03 5.67
CA ILE A 363 -2.84 -7.42 6.11
C ILE A 363 -3.25 -7.55 7.57
N ILE A 364 -4.01 -8.58 7.91
CA ILE A 364 -4.26 -8.98 9.30
C ILE A 364 -3.44 -10.22 9.59
N ILE A 365 -2.83 -10.27 10.78
CA ILE A 365 -2.12 -11.45 11.28
C ILE A 365 -3.04 -12.13 12.29
N ASP A 366 -3.25 -13.43 12.19
CA ASP A 366 -4.01 -14.18 13.19
C ASP A 366 -3.14 -14.64 14.37
N ASN A 367 -3.77 -15.19 15.40
CA ASN A 367 -3.09 -15.65 16.61
C ASN A 367 -2.11 -16.83 16.38
N LYS A 368 -2.17 -17.49 15.21
CA LYS A 368 -1.22 -18.52 14.77
C LYS A 368 -0.11 -17.95 13.89
N LEU A 369 0.00 -16.62 13.80
CA LEU A 369 0.97 -15.91 12.97
C LEU A 369 0.82 -16.21 11.48
N LYS A 370 -0.41 -16.47 11.02
CA LYS A 370 -0.72 -16.54 9.60
C LYS A 370 -1.18 -15.16 9.11
N PRO A 371 -0.55 -14.61 8.05
CA PRO A 371 -1.00 -13.38 7.42
C PRO A 371 -2.17 -13.62 6.48
N TRP A 372 -3.11 -12.68 6.50
CA TRP A 372 -4.31 -12.66 5.67
C TRP A 372 -4.37 -11.34 4.92
N LEU A 373 -4.37 -11.38 3.59
CA LEU A 373 -4.58 -10.22 2.74
C LEU A 373 -6.06 -9.80 2.79
N ILE A 374 -6.31 -8.57 3.22
CA ILE A 374 -7.67 -8.05 3.44
C ILE A 374 -8.13 -7.13 2.31
N GLU A 375 -7.26 -6.20 1.91
CA GLU A 375 -7.49 -5.31 0.77
C GLU A 375 -6.17 -4.77 0.23
N VAL A 376 -6.21 -4.32 -1.02
CA VAL A 376 -5.14 -3.55 -1.65
C VAL A 376 -5.75 -2.23 -2.08
N ASN A 377 -5.10 -1.12 -1.71
CA ASN A 377 -5.58 0.23 -1.96
C ASN A 377 -4.71 0.90 -3.02
N ALA A 378 -5.32 1.33 -4.12
CA ALA A 378 -4.71 2.32 -5.01
C ALA A 378 -4.70 3.67 -4.31
N SER A 379 -3.71 4.51 -4.65
CA SER A 379 -3.56 5.86 -4.09
C SER A 379 -3.66 5.84 -2.54
N PRO A 380 -2.83 5.04 -1.84
CA PRO A 380 -2.92 4.94 -0.39
C PRO A 380 -2.83 6.31 0.26
N SER A 381 -3.66 6.57 1.27
CA SER A 381 -3.80 7.91 1.85
C SER A 381 -2.45 8.53 2.22
N LEU A 382 -2.16 9.68 1.62
CA LEU A 382 -0.95 10.48 1.88
C LEU A 382 -1.17 11.57 2.94
N THR A 383 -2.34 11.61 3.59
CA THR A 383 -2.62 12.56 4.68
C THR A 383 -1.84 12.20 5.95
N SER A 384 -1.04 13.14 6.46
CA SER A 384 -0.24 12.92 7.67
C SER A 384 -1.00 13.36 8.92
N THR A 385 -1.26 12.40 9.81
CA THR A 385 -1.88 12.66 11.12
C THR A 385 -0.86 12.86 12.23
N THR A 386 0.38 12.38 12.04
CA THR A 386 1.49 12.49 13.00
C THR A 386 2.76 12.92 12.28
N VAL A 387 3.77 13.36 13.04
CA VAL A 387 5.10 13.69 12.49
C VAL A 387 5.74 12.46 11.85
N ASN A 388 5.59 11.29 12.46
CA ASN A 388 6.10 10.03 11.92
C ASN A 388 5.44 9.68 10.58
N ASP A 389 4.13 9.87 10.44
CA ASP A 389 3.44 9.69 9.16
C ASP A 389 3.99 10.63 8.08
N ARG A 390 4.22 11.89 8.44
CA ARG A 390 4.79 12.90 7.54
C ARG A 390 6.17 12.49 7.05
N ILE A 391 7.08 12.13 7.96
CA ILE A 391 8.43 11.68 7.62
C ILE A 391 8.39 10.42 6.74
N LEU A 392 7.57 9.43 7.10
CA LEU A 392 7.43 8.19 6.33
C LEU A 392 6.96 8.48 4.91
N LYS A 393 5.92 9.30 4.75
CA LYS A 393 5.32 9.61 3.44
C LYS A 393 6.21 10.48 2.59
N TYR A 394 6.94 11.43 3.18
CA TYR A 394 7.97 12.17 2.46
C TYR A 394 9.02 11.24 1.86
N LYS A 395 9.56 10.32 2.68
CA LYS A 395 10.52 9.30 2.21
C LYS A 395 9.93 8.36 1.17
N LEU A 396 8.65 7.99 1.31
CA LEU A 396 7.96 7.12 0.35
C LEU A 396 7.93 7.77 -1.02
N ILE A 397 7.42 9.00 -1.13
CA ILE A 397 7.35 9.70 -2.42
C ILE A 397 8.76 9.96 -2.98
N ASP A 398 9.69 10.40 -2.14
CA ASP A 398 11.08 10.63 -2.53
C ASP A 398 11.72 9.38 -3.15
N ASN A 399 11.60 8.23 -2.48
CA ASN A 399 12.18 6.98 -2.95
C ASN A 399 11.41 6.37 -4.14
N ILE A 400 10.10 6.62 -4.27
CA ILE A 400 9.35 6.25 -5.48
C ILE A 400 9.96 6.96 -6.69
N ILE A 401 10.16 8.27 -6.60
CA ILE A 401 10.73 9.07 -7.69
C ILE A 401 12.12 8.54 -8.07
N SER A 402 12.97 8.22 -7.08
CA SER A 402 14.30 7.65 -7.31
C SER A 402 14.29 6.27 -7.98
N VAL A 403 13.21 5.51 -7.86
CA VAL A 403 13.06 4.21 -8.54
C VAL A 403 12.53 4.37 -9.96
N VAL A 404 11.51 5.22 -10.13
CA VAL A 404 10.77 5.31 -11.40
C VAL A 404 11.45 6.21 -12.43
N LEU A 405 12.40 7.05 -12.02
CA LEU A 405 13.17 7.91 -12.91
C LEU A 405 14.61 7.41 -13.11
N PRO A 406 15.21 7.69 -14.28
CA PRO A 406 16.63 7.44 -14.47
C PRO A 406 17.50 8.36 -13.60
N PRO A 407 18.82 8.06 -13.48
CA PRO A 407 19.75 8.83 -12.65
C PRO A 407 19.88 10.32 -13.03
N ASP A 408 19.60 10.68 -14.29
CA ASP A 408 19.58 12.08 -14.76
C ASP A 408 18.33 12.85 -14.29
N GLY A 409 17.34 12.16 -13.74
CA GLY A 409 16.10 12.71 -13.19
C GLY A 409 15.07 13.11 -14.24
N ILE A 410 15.27 12.78 -15.52
CA ILE A 410 14.34 13.10 -16.61
C ILE A 410 13.53 11.84 -16.93
N PRO A 411 12.18 11.88 -16.91
CA PRO A 411 11.39 10.71 -17.30
C PRO A 411 11.79 10.20 -18.69
N ASP A 412 11.95 8.88 -18.81
CA ASP A 412 12.24 8.18 -20.07
C ASP A 412 11.55 6.82 -20.03
N VAL A 413 10.63 6.57 -20.95
CA VAL A 413 9.86 5.32 -21.09
C VAL A 413 10.75 4.09 -21.31
N ARG A 414 11.99 4.27 -21.76
CA ARG A 414 12.98 3.20 -21.97
C ARG A 414 13.69 2.80 -20.69
N TRP A 415 13.59 3.60 -19.63
CA TRP A 415 14.13 3.25 -18.32
C TRP A 415 13.44 1.99 -17.78
N ASN A 416 14.22 0.95 -17.52
CA ASN A 416 13.70 -0.33 -17.03
C ASN A 416 13.29 -0.31 -15.54
N LYS A 417 13.37 0.87 -14.91
CA LYS A 417 13.03 1.13 -13.50
C LYS A 417 13.75 0.20 -12.55
N CYS A 418 15.02 -0.10 -12.86
CA CYS A 418 15.91 -0.93 -12.05
C CYS A 418 17.10 -0.08 -11.54
N PRO A 419 16.87 0.77 -10.53
CA PRO A 419 17.91 1.61 -9.96
C PRO A 419 18.94 0.79 -9.17
N THR A 420 20.07 1.42 -8.82
CA THR A 420 21.04 0.84 -7.89
C THR A 420 20.46 0.69 -6.48
N ARG A 421 21.12 -0.13 -5.64
CA ARG A 421 20.68 -0.36 -4.26
C ARG A 421 20.59 0.92 -3.43
N GLU A 422 21.51 1.84 -3.68
CA GLU A 422 21.57 3.14 -3.01
C GLU A 422 20.40 4.03 -3.44
N ALA A 423 20.06 4.02 -4.73
CA ALA A 423 18.96 4.81 -5.29
C ALA A 423 17.57 4.27 -4.90
N MET A 424 17.44 2.97 -4.60
CA MET A 424 16.19 2.39 -4.04
C MET A 424 15.82 2.97 -2.66
N GLY A 425 16.79 3.49 -1.90
CA GLY A 425 16.55 4.04 -0.56
C GLY A 425 15.93 3.00 0.38
N ASN A 426 14.68 3.23 0.80
CA ASN A 426 13.95 2.31 1.69
C ASN A 426 13.17 1.24 0.93
N PHE A 427 13.25 1.15 -0.39
CA PHE A 427 12.71 0.02 -1.14
C PHE A 427 13.65 -1.18 -1.13
N GLU A 428 13.07 -2.37 -1.09
CA GLU A 428 13.75 -3.63 -1.41
C GLU A 428 13.07 -4.27 -2.61
N LEU A 429 13.88 -4.85 -3.52
CA LEU A 429 13.35 -5.62 -4.61
C LEU A 429 12.60 -6.84 -4.08
N LEU A 430 11.30 -6.92 -4.38
CA LEU A 430 10.42 -8.01 -3.94
C LEU A 430 10.39 -9.13 -4.98
N ILE A 431 10.22 -8.76 -6.25
CA ILE A 431 10.25 -9.66 -7.40
C ILE A 431 10.67 -8.88 -8.65
N ASP A 432 11.51 -9.50 -9.47
CA ASP A 432 11.78 -9.14 -10.86
C ASP A 432 11.76 -10.44 -11.65
N GLU A 433 10.72 -10.64 -12.46
CA GLU A 433 10.55 -11.89 -13.22
C GLU A 433 11.63 -12.11 -14.28
N GLU A 434 12.21 -11.05 -14.84
CA GLU A 434 13.33 -11.19 -15.79
C GLU A 434 14.56 -11.69 -15.07
N LEU A 435 14.94 -11.05 -13.95
CA LEU A 435 16.10 -11.49 -13.14
C LEU A 435 15.90 -12.91 -12.60
N ALA A 436 14.69 -13.26 -12.14
CA ALA A 436 14.40 -14.60 -11.65
C ALA A 436 14.51 -15.66 -12.75
N THR A 437 14.09 -15.33 -13.99
CA THR A 437 14.20 -16.24 -15.14
C THR A 437 15.65 -16.37 -15.61
N GLN A 438 16.44 -15.30 -15.56
CA GLN A 438 17.87 -15.34 -15.89
C GLN A 438 18.66 -16.18 -14.88
N ASP A 439 18.47 -15.98 -13.59
CA ASP A 439 19.18 -16.75 -12.55
C ASP A 439 18.82 -18.25 -12.60
N GLU A 440 17.59 -18.61 -12.95
CA GLU A 440 17.21 -20.02 -13.15
C GLU A 440 17.90 -20.65 -14.37
N LYS A 441 18.12 -19.88 -15.45
CA LYS A 441 18.86 -20.34 -16.63
C LYS A 441 20.36 -20.50 -16.35
N GLU A 442 20.94 -19.56 -15.59
CA GLU A 442 22.36 -19.56 -15.25
C GLU A 442 22.71 -20.57 -14.15
N ASN A 443 21.79 -20.78 -13.20
CA ASN A 443 21.99 -21.67 -12.05
C ASN A 443 20.88 -22.73 -11.95
N PRO A 444 20.77 -23.65 -12.93
CA PRO A 444 19.71 -24.65 -12.97
C PRO A 444 19.79 -25.56 -11.74
N GLY A 445 18.81 -25.41 -10.85
CA GLY A 445 18.70 -26.22 -9.63
C GLY A 445 19.29 -25.63 -8.36
N ARG A 446 19.81 -24.40 -8.37
CA ARG A 446 20.13 -23.65 -7.14
C ARG A 446 18.94 -23.55 -6.19
N TYR A 447 17.74 -23.58 -6.76
CA TYR A 447 16.44 -23.59 -6.10
C TYR A 447 15.73 -24.96 -6.13
N LYS A 448 16.47 -26.08 -6.25
CA LYS A 448 15.87 -27.42 -6.07
C LYS A 448 15.67 -27.78 -4.60
N ASN A 449 16.45 -27.18 -3.68
CA ASN A 449 16.35 -27.40 -2.23
C ASN A 449 15.84 -26.19 -1.44
N SER A 450 15.98 -24.99 -1.99
CA SER A 450 15.12 -23.87 -1.61
C SER A 450 14.06 -23.80 -2.69
N LEU A 451 12.78 -24.04 -2.38
CA LEU A 451 11.71 -23.63 -3.29
C LEU A 451 12.10 -22.25 -3.81
N ASN A 452 12.23 -22.12 -5.14
CA ASN A 452 12.39 -20.83 -5.81
C ASN A 452 11.53 -19.88 -5.00
N LYS A 453 12.05 -18.78 -4.43
CA LYS A 453 11.39 -18.09 -3.29
C LYS A 453 9.89 -17.82 -3.55
N TRP A 454 9.48 -17.81 -4.82
CA TRP A 454 8.11 -17.66 -5.30
C TRP A 454 7.64 -18.70 -6.36
N LYS A 455 8.30 -19.86 -6.61
CA LYS A 455 7.78 -20.91 -7.53
C LYS A 455 7.44 -22.21 -6.82
#